data_AF-A0AAU4R6L5-F1
#
_entry.id   AF-A0AAU4R6L5-F1
#
_cell.length_a   1.000
_cell.length_b   1.000
_cell.length_c   1.000
_cell.angle_alpha   90.00
_cell.angle_beta   90.00
_cell.angle_gamma   90.00
#
_symmetry.space_group_name_H-M   'P 1'
#
loop_
_entity.id
_entity.type
_entity.pdbx_description
1 polymer ?
#
loop_
_entity_poly.entity_id
_entity_poly.type
_entity_poly.pdbx_seq_one_letter_code
_entity_poly.pdbx_strand_id
1 'polypeptide(L)'
;MSKKPVTIRIPEDLHAQLQERAEAEGTSVTALITEAAHNAVRDPRLEGAADVFRQYVADNADAFDAAFPEDAPARLDATQAPGRAA
;
A
#
# COMPACT_ATOMS: atom_id res chain seq x y z
N MET A 1 12.05 -1.92 -16.27
CA MET A 1 12.22 -2.08 -14.82
C MET A 1 13.62 -2.60 -14.54
N SER A 2 14.43 -1.88 -13.76
CA SER A 2 15.78 -2.34 -13.39
C SER A 2 15.67 -3.48 -12.37
N LYS A 3 16.38 -4.59 -12.61
CA LYS A 3 16.45 -5.74 -11.69
C LYS A 3 17.76 -5.67 -10.91
N LYS A 4 17.71 -5.91 -9.60
CA LYS A 4 18.91 -5.97 -8.74
C LYS A 4 19.07 -7.41 -8.22
N PRO A 5 20.22 -8.08 -8.44
CA PRO A 5 20.44 -9.42 -7.94
C PRO A 5 20.60 -9.39 -6.42
N VAL A 6 20.04 -10.40 -5.74
CA VAL A 6 20.16 -10.60 -4.29
C VAL A 6 20.57 -12.04 -4.05
N THR A 7 21.57 -12.25 -3.19
CA THR A 7 21.98 -13.58 -2.75
C THR A 7 21.49 -13.79 -1.32
N ILE A 8 20.68 -14.83 -1.12
CA ILE A 8 20.15 -15.21 0.19
C ILE A 8 20.62 -16.63 0.54
N ARG A 9 20.90 -16.87 1.82
CA ARG A 9 21.16 -18.21 2.34
C ARG A 9 19.85 -18.78 2.84
N ILE A 10 19.48 -19.95 2.34
CA ILE A 10 18.28 -20.67 2.75
C ILE A 10 18.67 -22.10 3.13
N PRO A 11 18.01 -22.72 4.11
CA PRO A 11 18.18 -24.13 4.41
C PRO A 11 17.91 -25.00 3.17
N GLU A 12 18.65 -26.09 3.01
CA GLU A 12 18.50 -26.99 1.86
C GLU A 12 17.08 -27.57 1.77
N ASP A 13 16.49 -27.95 2.91
CA ASP A 13 15.12 -28.47 2.97
C ASP A 13 14.08 -27.45 2.49
N LEU A 14 14.30 -26.16 2.76
CA LEU A 14 13.41 -25.10 2.29
C LEU A 14 13.56 -24.91 0.78
N HIS A 15 14.79 -24.97 0.25
CA HIS A 15 15.00 -24.91 -1.19
C HIS A 15 14.32 -26.08 -1.90
N ALA A 16 14.38 -27.30 -1.35
CA ALA A 16 13.70 -28.47 -1.90
C ALA A 16 12.17 -28.28 -1.96
N GLN A 17 11.56 -27.77 -0.88
CA GLN A 17 10.12 -27.48 -0.84
C GLN A 17 9.72 -26.39 -1.85
N LEU A 18 10.53 -25.34 -1.99
CA LEU A 18 10.29 -24.28 -2.98
C LEU A 18 10.39 -24.83 -4.41
N GLN A 19 11.33 -25.73 -4.66
CA GLN A 19 11.51 -26.38 -5.96
C GLN A 19 10.30 -27.26 -6.31
N GLU A 20 9.86 -28.13 -5.39
CA GLU A 20 8.68 -28.97 -5.56
C GLU A 20 7.43 -28.12 -5.86
N ARG A 21 7.22 -27.05 -5.09
CA ARG A 21 6.11 -26.12 -5.30
C ARG A 21 6.19 -25.42 -6.65
N ALA A 22 7.38 -24.98 -7.06
CA ALA A 22 7.57 -24.31 -8.34
C ALA A 22 7.23 -25.26 -9.51
N GLU A 23 7.64 -26.52 -9.42
CA GLU A 23 7.30 -27.55 -10.41
C GLU A 23 5.80 -27.82 -10.46
N ALA A 24 5.16 -27.96 -9.30
CA ALA A 24 3.71 -28.17 -9.20
C ALA A 24 2.89 -27.01 -9.79
N GLU A 25 3.35 -25.77 -9.61
CA GLU A 25 2.70 -24.56 -10.12
C GLU A 25 3.15 -24.19 -11.55
N GLY A 26 4.07 -24.93 -12.16
CA GLY A 26 4.62 -24.63 -13.49
C GLY A 26 5.37 -23.29 -13.54
N THR A 27 5.96 -22.89 -12.41
CA THR A 27 6.67 -21.61 -12.24
C THR A 27 8.14 -21.86 -11.84
N SER A 28 8.85 -20.82 -11.44
CA SER A 28 10.23 -20.92 -10.96
C SER A 28 10.33 -20.52 -9.48
N VAL A 29 11.33 -21.06 -8.79
CA VAL A 29 11.63 -20.67 -7.39
C VAL A 29 11.84 -19.15 -7.27
N THR A 30 12.50 -18.53 -8.25
CA THR A 30 12.67 -17.08 -8.30
C THR A 30 11.34 -16.34 -8.39
N ALA A 31 10.38 -16.83 -9.18
CA ALA A 31 9.06 -16.22 -9.29
C ALA A 31 8.29 -16.32 -7.97
N LEU A 32 8.32 -17.48 -7.31
CA LEU A 32 7.73 -17.66 -5.98
C LEU A 32 8.33 -16.72 -4.94
N ILE A 33 9.65 -16.61 -4.89
CA ILE A 33 10.34 -15.71 -3.95
C ILE A 33 10.04 -14.25 -4.28
N THR A 34 9.98 -13.90 -5.56
CA THR A 34 9.66 -12.52 -5.99
C THR A 34 8.25 -12.14 -5.59
N GLU A 35 7.28 -13.03 -5.78
CA GLU A 35 5.89 -12.82 -5.39
C GLU A 35 5.73 -12.75 -3.88
N ALA A 36 6.34 -13.67 -3.13
CA ALA A 36 6.35 -13.64 -1.68
C ALA A 36 6.99 -12.35 -1.14
N ALA A 37 8.09 -11.91 -1.73
CA ALA A 37 8.74 -10.65 -1.39
C ALA A 37 7.83 -9.45 -1.71
N HIS A 38 7.18 -9.44 -2.86
CA HIS A 38 6.22 -8.40 -3.24
C HIS A 38 5.06 -8.31 -2.24
N ASN A 39 4.47 -9.45 -1.85
CA ASN A 39 3.38 -9.53 -0.88
C ASN A 39 3.84 -9.18 0.55
N ALA A 40 5.12 -9.38 0.88
CA ALA A 40 5.67 -8.99 2.18
C ALA A 40 5.85 -7.46 2.32
N VAL A 41 6.12 -6.74 1.22
CA VAL A 41 6.22 -5.27 1.24
C VAL A 41 4.90 -4.57 0.90
N ARG A 42 3.99 -5.23 0.20
CA ARG A 42 2.63 -4.77 -0.05
C ARG A 42 1.65 -5.66 0.70
N ASP A 43 1.28 -5.25 1.91
CA ASP A 43 0.18 -5.92 2.62
C ASP A 43 -1.12 -5.71 1.79
N PRO A 44 -1.73 -6.78 1.26
CA PRO A 44 -2.95 -6.67 0.46
C PRO A 44 -4.12 -6.05 1.24
N ARG A 45 -4.07 -6.08 2.58
CA ARG A 45 -5.08 -5.43 3.43
C ARG A 45 -4.93 -3.91 3.44
N LEU A 46 -3.75 -3.40 3.10
CA LEU A 46 -3.43 -1.98 3.08
C LEU A 46 -3.47 -1.40 1.66
N GLU A 47 -3.35 -2.23 0.62
CA GLU A 47 -3.68 -1.84 -0.75
C GLU A 47 -5.17 -1.50 -0.85
N GLY A 48 -5.48 -0.21 -0.96
CA GLY A 48 -6.85 0.30 -1.05
C GLY A 48 -7.45 0.72 0.29
N ALA A 49 -6.85 0.37 1.44
CA ALA A 49 -7.34 0.87 2.74
C ALA A 49 -7.28 2.40 2.82
N ALA A 50 -6.25 3.01 2.24
CA ALA A 50 -6.13 4.46 2.14
C ALA A 50 -7.19 5.08 1.21
N ASP A 51 -7.60 4.37 0.15
CA ASP A 51 -8.62 4.85 -0.77
C ASP A 51 -10.02 4.68 -0.17
N VAL A 52 -10.30 3.57 0.51
CA VAL A 52 -11.52 3.33 1.30
C VAL A 52 -11.64 4.35 2.42
N PHE A 53 -10.55 4.62 3.14
CA PHE A 53 -10.53 5.65 4.18
C PHE A 53 -10.79 7.05 3.58
N ARG A 54 -10.14 7.40 2.47
CA ARG A 54 -10.38 8.69 1.78
C ARG A 54 -11.82 8.83 1.31
N GLN A 55 -12.42 7.77 0.77
CA GLN A 55 -13.80 7.75 0.34
C GLN A 55 -14.77 7.87 1.53
N TYR A 56 -14.54 7.12 2.60
CA TYR A 56 -15.34 7.22 3.83
C TYR A 56 -15.29 8.63 4.45
N VAL A 57 -14.11 9.24 4.52
CA VAL A 57 -13.96 10.61 5.02
C VAL A 57 -14.71 11.59 4.11
N ALA A 58 -14.59 11.49 2.79
CA ALA A 58 -15.30 12.36 1.85
C ALA A 58 -16.83 12.24 2.00
N ASP A 59 -17.35 11.03 2.18
CA ASP A 59 -18.79 10.78 2.30
C ASP A 59 -19.37 11.24 3.64
N ASN A 60 -18.54 11.40 4.69
CA ASN A 60 -19.00 11.66 6.06
C ASN A 60 -18.47 12.97 6.67
N ALA A 61 -17.56 13.68 6.00
CA ALA A 61 -16.96 14.92 6.51
C ALA A 61 -18.00 15.98 6.87
N ASP A 62 -19.00 16.19 6.01
CA ASP A 62 -20.07 17.17 6.26
C ASP A 62 -20.91 16.82 7.51
N ALA A 63 -21.14 15.52 7.74
CA ALA A 63 -21.87 15.06 8.92
C ALA A 63 -21.05 15.23 10.21
N PHE A 64 -19.73 15.04 10.12
CA PHE A 64 -18.80 15.29 11.21
C PHE A 64 -18.73 16.78 11.56
N ASP A 65 -18.55 17.66 10.56
CA ASP A 65 -18.51 19.12 10.77
C ASP A 65 -19.83 19.65 11.35
N ALA A 66 -20.98 19.08 10.96
CA ALA A 66 -22.27 19.42 11.53
C ALA A 66 -22.44 18.97 13.00
N ALA A 67 -21.79 17.87 13.39
CA ALA A 67 -21.82 17.35 14.76
C ALA A 67 -20.86 18.10 15.70
N PHE A 68 -19.76 18.63 15.17
CA PHE A 68 -18.73 19.37 15.90
C PHE A 68 -18.47 20.75 15.27
N PRO A 69 -19.47 21.66 15.29
CA PRO A 69 -19.38 22.94 14.58
C PRO A 69 -18.29 23.88 15.11
N GLU A 70 -17.87 23.69 16.36
CA GLU A 70 -16.80 24.47 17.01
C GLU A 70 -15.38 24.00 16.64
N ASP A 71 -15.24 22.76 16.20
CA ASP A 71 -13.98 22.16 15.74
C ASP A 71 -13.88 22.09 14.22
N ALA A 72 -14.95 22.47 13.51
CA ALA A 72 -14.96 22.52 12.06
C ALA A 72 -13.83 23.44 11.57
N PRO A 73 -12.95 22.96 10.66
CA PRO A 73 -11.87 23.78 10.16
C PRO A 73 -12.47 25.04 9.54
N ALA A 74 -11.91 26.21 9.90
CA ALA A 74 -12.29 27.46 9.26
C ALA A 74 -12.18 27.25 7.75
N ARG A 75 -13.32 27.24 7.05
CA ARG A 75 -13.32 27.04 5.59
C ARG A 75 -12.36 28.08 5.03
N LEU A 76 -11.29 27.61 4.41
CA LEU A 76 -10.42 28.48 3.64
C LEU A 76 -11.27 28.92 2.45
N ASP A 77 -11.98 30.04 2.61
CA ASP A 77 -12.67 30.68 1.51
C ASP A 77 -11.65 30.83 0.38
N ALA A 78 -11.91 30.18 -0.76
CA ALA A 78 -11.03 30.08 -1.91
C ALA A 78 -10.71 31.45 -2.58
N THR A 79 -11.08 32.55 -1.95
CA THR A 79 -10.85 33.93 -2.34
C THR A 79 -9.76 34.64 -1.53
N GLN A 80 -9.14 34.00 -0.53
CA GLN A 80 -8.11 34.62 0.30
C GLN A 80 -6.76 33.89 0.23
N ALA A 81 -6.22 33.73 -0.98
CA ALA A 81 -4.79 33.51 -1.17
C ALA A 81 -4.12 34.73 -1.83
N PRO A 82 -3.85 35.83 -1.10
CA PRO A 82 -2.85 36.78 -1.54
C PRO A 82 -1.46 36.20 -1.24
N GLY A 83 -0.80 35.77 -2.31
CA GLY A 83 0.66 35.81 -2.48
C GLY A 83 1.53 35.10 -1.44
N ARG A 84 2.06 33.93 -1.81
CA ARG A 84 3.35 33.48 -1.32
C ARG A 84 4.24 33.04 -2.48
N ALA A 85 5.46 33.57 -2.48
CA ALA A 85 6.63 33.26 -3.30
C ALA A 85 6.95 34.23 -4.47
N ALA A 86 7.78 35.23 -4.17
CA ALA A 86 9.10 35.41 -4.78
C ALA A 86 10.03 36.07 -3.74
#